data_AF-A0AAN7AJQ0-F1
#
_entry.id   AF-A0AAN7AJQ0-F1
#
_cell.length_a   1.000
_cell.length_b   1.000
_cell.length_c   1.000
_cell.angle_alpha   90.00
_cell.angle_beta   90.00
_cell.angle_gamma   90.00
#
_symmetry.space_group_name_H-M   'P 1'
#
loop_
_entity.id
_entity.type
_entity.pdbx_description
1 polymer ?
#
loop_
_entity_poly.entity_id
_entity_poly.type
_entity_poly.pdbx_seq_one_letter_code
_entity_poly.pdbx_strand_id
1 'polypeptide(L)'
;MLEARLETASVFKKTVDAIKDLVQDCNFDCNDSGIALQAMDNSHVALVSMMLKAEGFSPFRCDRNIALGVNLTSLTKVLRAASNEDILTLKAEDAPDVLNLVFESTGSDRISEYDLKLMDIDQEHLGIPDTEYAASISMPSAEFKRITTDLMAMSESVTIEASKDGVKFSAQGDIGNGSITLRQHQNVEKPAESIEIELSEPVSLTFSLKYLVNFCKAQPLSPTVKLCLSNEVPLLVEYGLVSNSYLRFYLAPKVTYVGNKIAVFAMQSLGCDVAALNTVHFSNHTGYGQWTGTRVSAQEITDLYQGLKQSYLDDFDMMLSGYVPGAQALEAVGRIAEELKSRAATKPGSFFWVLDPVMGDNGNLYVAQDVVPVYRGLIQHADLILPNQFEAETLSEVKIVDMPSLGRAIEVLHERYGVPHIVITSVSLSHPDHPASSLSVVGSTMTSDRKSRAFKIVFPAIDCYFSGTGDMFAALMVVRVREAVCATPGLMEKASWLSDDSVDALDLPLAKATEKVLASMHEVLEKTCEGIDRTVKKTIEGVAKATNGSGSNGDDKKKLHLLKSKASELKLVRHVGSLRSPQVEFRARKM
;
A
#
# COMPACT_ATOMS: atom_id res chain seq x y z
N MET A 1 -17.06 -4.46 42.53
CA MET A 1 -17.07 -5.89 42.20
C MET A 1 -17.77 -6.06 40.87
N LEU A 2 -17.28 -7.00 40.05
CA LEU A 2 -17.95 -7.47 38.83
C LEU A 2 -18.65 -8.81 39.13
N GLU A 3 -19.92 -8.90 38.77
CA GLU A 3 -20.68 -10.15 38.69
C GLU A 3 -21.54 -10.12 37.42
N ALA A 4 -21.21 -10.97 36.45
CA ALA A 4 -21.90 -11.01 35.15
C ALA A 4 -22.30 -12.45 34.82
N ARG A 5 -23.60 -12.74 34.83
CA ARG A 5 -24.17 -14.07 34.59
C ARG A 5 -24.80 -14.16 33.20
N LEU A 6 -24.31 -15.09 32.38
CA LEU A 6 -24.85 -15.42 31.06
C LEU A 6 -25.68 -16.70 31.17
N GLU A 7 -26.91 -16.67 30.66
CA GLU A 7 -27.80 -17.84 30.64
C GLU A 7 -27.22 -19.02 29.86
N THR A 8 -26.41 -18.74 28.83
CA THR A 8 -25.67 -19.77 28.10
C THR A 8 -24.21 -19.39 27.92
N ALA A 9 -23.31 -20.27 28.35
CA ALA A 9 -21.87 -20.13 28.16
C ALA A 9 -21.48 -20.11 26.68
N SER A 10 -22.35 -20.62 25.80
CA SER A 10 -22.12 -20.70 24.36
C SER A 10 -21.75 -19.35 23.72
N VAL A 11 -22.38 -18.25 24.15
CA VAL A 11 -22.16 -16.92 23.55
C VAL A 11 -20.74 -16.45 23.82
N PHE A 12 -20.31 -16.49 25.08
CA PHE A 12 -18.96 -16.06 25.48
C PHE A 12 -17.89 -17.00 24.90
N LYS A 13 -18.14 -18.32 24.94
CA LYS A 13 -17.24 -19.33 24.38
C LYS A 13 -17.00 -19.15 22.88
N LYS A 14 -18.07 -19.00 22.10
CA LYS A 14 -17.98 -18.73 20.65
C LYS A 14 -17.32 -17.39 20.35
N THR A 15 -17.55 -16.38 21.19
CA THR A 15 -16.95 -15.05 21.03
C THR A 15 -15.44 -15.11 21.23
N VAL A 16 -14.99 -15.72 22.34
CA VAL A 16 -13.57 -15.95 22.62
C VAL A 16 -12.92 -16.81 21.52
N ASP A 17 -13.61 -17.86 21.08
CA ASP A 17 -13.11 -18.72 19.99
C ASP A 17 -12.94 -17.98 18.65
N ALA A 18 -13.76 -16.96 18.38
CA ALA A 18 -13.66 -16.15 17.16
C ALA A 18 -12.49 -15.16 17.19
N ILE A 19 -12.09 -14.68 18.38
CA ILE A 19 -11.06 -13.63 18.53
C ILE A 19 -9.66 -14.15 18.85
N LYS A 20 -9.54 -15.35 19.45
CA LYS A 20 -8.26 -15.90 19.95
C LYS A 20 -7.16 -16.06 18.90
N ASP A 21 -7.53 -16.20 17.63
CA ASP A 21 -6.57 -16.37 16.53
C ASP A 21 -6.11 -15.02 15.96
N LEU A 22 -6.77 -13.93 16.36
CA LEU A 22 -6.41 -12.57 16.00
C LEU A 22 -5.56 -11.93 17.10
N VAL A 23 -5.91 -12.17 18.36
CA VAL A 23 -5.32 -11.54 19.55
C VAL A 23 -5.02 -12.61 20.60
N GLN A 24 -3.82 -12.53 21.20
CA GLN A 24 -3.39 -13.49 22.23
C GLN A 24 -3.71 -13.00 23.64
N ASP A 25 -3.43 -11.73 23.93
CA ASP A 25 -3.59 -11.07 25.22
C ASP A 25 -4.40 -9.77 25.02
N CYS A 26 -5.41 -9.52 25.86
CA CYS A 26 -6.28 -8.35 25.74
C CYS A 26 -6.97 -8.00 27.06
N ASN A 27 -7.42 -6.75 27.19
CA ASN A 27 -8.31 -6.35 28.28
C ASN A 27 -9.78 -6.56 27.90
N PHE A 28 -10.53 -7.09 28.86
CA PHE A 28 -11.98 -6.95 28.90
C PHE A 28 -12.32 -5.78 29.81
N ASP A 29 -12.80 -4.69 29.22
CA ASP A 29 -13.17 -3.48 29.93
C ASP A 29 -14.62 -3.59 30.39
N CYS A 30 -14.81 -3.70 31.69
CA CYS A 30 -16.11 -3.88 32.31
C CYS A 30 -16.57 -2.56 32.94
N ASN A 31 -17.79 -2.12 32.61
CA ASN A 31 -18.43 -0.94 33.19
C ASN A 31 -19.94 -1.17 33.34
N ASP A 32 -20.69 -0.13 33.67
CA ASP A 32 -22.16 -0.18 33.81
C ASP A 32 -22.91 -0.53 32.51
N SER A 33 -22.28 -0.25 31.36
CA SER A 33 -22.85 -0.48 30.03
C SER A 33 -22.65 -1.92 29.56
N GLY A 34 -21.71 -2.66 30.15
CA GLY A 34 -21.44 -4.07 29.80
C GLY A 34 -19.96 -4.44 29.86
N ILE A 35 -19.58 -5.43 29.04
CA ILE A 35 -18.21 -5.91 28.87
C ILE A 35 -17.77 -5.62 27.43
N ALA A 36 -16.77 -4.75 27.29
CA ALA A 36 -16.17 -4.39 26.01
C ALA A 36 -14.79 -5.03 25.86
N LEU A 37 -14.37 -5.22 24.61
CA LEU A 37 -13.00 -5.58 24.27
C LEU A 37 -12.66 -4.88 22.96
N GLN A 38 -11.53 -4.20 22.93
CA GLN A 38 -10.96 -3.69 21.69
C GLN A 38 -9.53 -4.17 21.62
N ALA A 39 -9.07 -4.71 20.49
CA ALA A 39 -7.68 -5.10 20.35
C ALA A 39 -7.26 -5.15 18.88
N MET A 40 -5.98 -4.92 18.62
CA MET A 40 -5.38 -5.08 17.30
C MET A 40 -4.64 -6.42 17.20
N ASP A 41 -4.58 -6.96 15.99
CA ASP A 41 -3.70 -8.08 15.70
C ASP A 41 -2.22 -7.67 15.78
N ASN A 42 -1.32 -8.64 15.91
CA ASN A 42 0.14 -8.40 15.99
C ASN A 42 0.72 -7.62 14.80
N SER A 43 0.03 -7.63 13.65
CA SER A 43 0.45 -6.90 12.44
C SER A 43 -0.14 -5.49 12.36
N HIS A 44 -1.02 -5.09 13.28
CA HIS A 44 -1.77 -3.82 13.27
C HIS A 44 -2.52 -3.57 11.94
N VAL A 45 -3.02 -4.63 11.29
CA VAL A 45 -3.78 -4.58 10.04
C VAL A 45 -5.27 -4.78 10.29
N ALA A 46 -5.60 -5.56 11.31
CA ALA A 46 -6.95 -5.87 11.72
C ALA A 46 -7.19 -5.44 13.17
N LEU A 47 -8.38 -4.89 13.42
CA LEU A 47 -8.85 -4.52 14.75
C LEU A 47 -10.13 -5.28 15.05
N VAL A 48 -10.24 -5.84 16.24
CA VAL A 48 -11.48 -6.39 16.77
C VAL A 48 -12.07 -5.43 17.80
N SER A 49 -13.37 -5.24 17.74
CA SER A 49 -14.16 -4.52 18.73
C SER A 49 -15.40 -5.34 19.08
N MET A 50 -15.50 -5.73 20.34
CA MET A 50 -16.59 -6.50 20.92
C MET A 50 -17.30 -5.64 21.96
N MET A 51 -18.63 -5.74 22.00
CA MET A 51 -19.44 -5.17 23.07
C MET A 51 -20.53 -6.17 23.44
N LEU A 52 -20.49 -6.67 24.67
CA LEU A 52 -21.57 -7.43 25.30
C LEU A 52 -22.27 -6.49 26.27
N LYS A 53 -23.47 -6.02 25.91
CA LYS A 53 -24.19 -5.05 26.73
C LYS A 53 -24.74 -5.67 28.01
N ALA A 54 -24.92 -4.85 29.04
CA ALA A 54 -25.44 -5.27 30.34
C ALA A 54 -26.77 -6.02 30.26
N GLU A 55 -27.66 -5.68 29.30
CA GLU A 55 -28.95 -6.35 29.08
C GLU A 55 -28.81 -7.77 28.53
N GLY A 56 -27.60 -8.19 28.13
CA GLY A 56 -27.29 -9.56 27.73
C GLY A 56 -27.02 -10.51 28.90
N PHE A 57 -27.01 -10.00 30.14
CA PHE A 57 -26.65 -10.74 31.35
C PHE A 57 -27.80 -10.70 32.38
N SER A 58 -27.91 -11.73 33.22
CA SER A 58 -28.95 -11.88 34.23
C SER A 58 -28.45 -12.68 35.44
N PRO A 59 -28.01 -12.04 36.55
CA PRO A 59 -27.83 -10.60 36.75
C PRO A 59 -26.51 -10.05 36.15
N PHE A 60 -26.45 -8.73 36.00
CA PHE A 60 -25.23 -7.94 35.72
C PHE A 60 -25.01 -6.92 36.82
N ARG A 61 -23.80 -6.86 37.36
CA ARG A 61 -23.37 -5.86 38.32
C ARG A 61 -21.90 -5.51 38.08
N CYS A 62 -21.61 -4.23 37.93
CA CYS A 62 -20.25 -3.71 37.81
C CYS A 62 -20.15 -2.42 38.63
N ASP A 63 -19.59 -2.49 39.85
CA ASP A 63 -19.61 -1.34 40.77
C ASP A 63 -18.64 -0.20 40.34
N ARG A 64 -17.60 -0.53 39.57
CA ARG A 64 -16.55 0.39 39.09
C ARG A 64 -16.04 -0.09 37.74
N ASN A 65 -15.43 0.82 36.97
CA ASN A 65 -14.74 0.43 35.75
C ASN A 65 -13.53 -0.45 36.10
N ILE A 66 -13.53 -1.68 35.59
CA ILE A 66 -12.49 -2.68 35.84
C ILE A 66 -11.99 -3.19 34.49
N ALA A 67 -10.67 -3.19 34.29
CA ALA A 67 -10.04 -3.81 33.14
C ALA A 67 -9.51 -5.19 33.55
N LEU A 68 -9.93 -6.24 32.84
CA LEU A 68 -9.51 -7.62 33.09
C LEU A 68 -8.54 -8.04 32.00
N GLY A 69 -7.24 -7.96 32.26
CA GLY A 69 -6.21 -8.41 31.32
C GLY A 69 -6.10 -9.94 31.31
N VAL A 70 -6.43 -10.55 30.18
CA VAL A 70 -6.57 -12.00 30.05
C VAL A 70 -5.82 -12.52 28.82
N ASN A 71 -5.11 -13.63 29.00
CA ASN A 71 -4.60 -14.44 27.90
C ASN A 71 -5.74 -15.32 27.33
N LEU A 72 -6.13 -15.05 26.09
CA LEU A 72 -7.26 -15.71 25.42
C LEU A 72 -7.04 -17.21 25.19
N THR A 73 -5.78 -17.66 25.09
CA THR A 73 -5.47 -19.10 24.98
C THR A 73 -5.78 -19.83 26.29
N SER A 74 -5.42 -19.25 27.43
CA SER A 74 -5.74 -19.78 28.76
C SER A 74 -7.24 -19.73 29.03
N LEU A 75 -7.89 -18.61 28.72
CA LEU A 75 -9.35 -18.47 28.84
C LEU A 75 -10.08 -19.52 28.01
N THR A 76 -9.67 -19.74 26.76
CA THR A 76 -10.26 -20.78 25.90
C THR A 76 -10.13 -22.18 26.51
N LYS A 77 -9.02 -22.50 27.18
CA LYS A 77 -8.85 -23.80 27.87
C LYS A 77 -9.83 -23.97 29.02
N VAL A 78 -10.07 -22.92 29.80
CA VAL A 78 -11.05 -22.93 30.89
C VAL A 78 -12.47 -23.08 30.34
N LEU A 79 -12.82 -22.30 29.31
CA LEU A 79 -14.15 -22.34 28.67
C LEU A 79 -14.48 -23.69 28.00
N ARG A 80 -13.48 -24.54 27.71
CA ARG A 80 -13.69 -25.91 27.21
C ARG A 80 -14.23 -26.86 28.28
N ALA A 81 -14.11 -26.53 29.57
CA ALA A 81 -14.63 -27.36 30.65
C ALA A 81 -16.17 -27.33 30.75
N ALA A 82 -16.81 -26.33 30.15
CA ALA A 82 -18.24 -26.11 30.18
C ALA A 82 -18.96 -26.63 28.92
N SER A 83 -20.16 -27.17 29.13
CA SER A 83 -21.13 -27.41 28.06
C SER A 83 -21.62 -26.09 27.48
N ASN A 84 -22.23 -26.13 26.30
CA ASN A 84 -22.73 -24.92 25.65
C ASN A 84 -24.00 -24.38 26.35
N GLU A 85 -24.75 -25.27 27.00
CA GLU A 85 -26.00 -25.03 27.72
C GLU A 85 -25.78 -24.70 29.21
N ASP A 86 -24.53 -24.74 29.70
CA ASP A 86 -24.21 -24.37 31.07
C ASP A 86 -24.36 -22.86 31.24
N ILE A 87 -24.77 -22.43 32.43
CA ILE A 87 -24.80 -21.03 32.83
C ILE A 87 -23.38 -20.62 33.21
N LEU A 88 -22.90 -19.48 32.70
CA LEU A 88 -21.57 -18.94 33.01
C LEU A 88 -21.72 -17.68 33.87
N THR A 89 -21.08 -17.66 35.03
CA THR A 89 -20.95 -16.45 35.85
C THR A 89 -19.49 -16.02 35.93
N LEU A 90 -19.21 -14.77 35.56
CA LEU A 90 -17.91 -14.12 35.69
C LEU A 90 -17.89 -13.27 36.95
N LYS A 91 -16.88 -13.48 37.82
CA LYS A 91 -16.72 -12.73 39.06
C LYS A 91 -15.31 -12.16 39.19
N ALA A 92 -15.22 -10.90 39.59
CA ALA A 92 -13.96 -10.24 39.90
C ALA A 92 -14.14 -9.19 41.01
N GLU A 93 -13.12 -9.05 41.88
CA GLU A 93 -13.08 -8.00 42.90
C GLU A 93 -12.73 -6.63 42.30
N ASP A 94 -12.69 -5.56 43.10
CA ASP A 94 -12.40 -4.19 42.62
C ASP A 94 -10.95 -4.00 42.13
N ALA A 95 -10.00 -4.74 42.71
CA ALA A 95 -8.60 -4.80 42.29
C ALA A 95 -8.25 -6.28 42.07
N PRO A 96 -8.72 -6.88 40.96
CA PRO A 96 -8.68 -8.32 40.82
C PRO A 96 -7.30 -8.80 40.38
N ASP A 97 -6.73 -9.75 41.13
CA ASP A 97 -5.59 -10.56 40.68
C ASP A 97 -6.04 -11.79 39.87
N VAL A 98 -7.31 -12.15 40.00
CA VAL A 98 -7.92 -13.38 39.47
C VAL A 98 -9.33 -13.07 38.95
N LEU A 99 -9.66 -13.62 37.78
CA LEU A 99 -11.02 -13.74 37.27
C LEU A 99 -11.56 -15.12 37.61
N ASN A 100 -12.67 -15.16 38.33
CA ASN A 100 -13.35 -16.38 38.71
C ASN A 100 -14.46 -16.70 37.70
N LEU A 101 -14.45 -17.92 37.15
CA LEU A 101 -15.43 -18.44 36.21
C LEU A 101 -16.20 -19.60 36.85
N VAL A 102 -17.50 -19.39 37.05
CA VAL A 102 -18.42 -20.41 37.59
C VAL A 102 -19.32 -20.94 36.49
N PHE A 103 -19.34 -22.26 36.31
CA PHE A 103 -20.22 -22.96 35.38
C PHE A 103 -21.25 -23.79 36.16
N GLU A 104 -22.53 -23.54 35.90
CA GLU A 104 -23.65 -24.29 36.49
C GLU A 104 -24.35 -25.09 35.39
N SER A 105 -24.40 -26.41 35.55
CA SER A 105 -25.14 -27.29 34.64
C SER A 105 -26.65 -27.14 34.85
N THR A 106 -27.40 -27.05 33.76
CA THR A 106 -28.88 -26.98 33.83
C THR A 106 -29.54 -28.33 34.03
N GLY A 107 -28.86 -29.43 33.67
CA GLY A 107 -29.38 -30.80 33.72
C GLY A 107 -28.89 -31.63 34.91
N SER A 108 -27.94 -31.12 35.69
CA SER A 108 -27.38 -31.80 36.86
C SER A 108 -26.93 -30.77 37.90
N ASP A 109 -26.87 -31.16 39.16
CA ASP A 109 -26.42 -30.29 40.26
C ASP A 109 -24.88 -30.11 40.29
N ARG A 110 -24.27 -30.00 39.10
CA ARG A 110 -22.83 -29.86 38.92
C ARG A 110 -22.48 -28.38 38.80
N ILE A 111 -21.66 -27.91 39.73
CA ILE A 111 -21.05 -26.59 39.72
C ILE A 111 -19.54 -26.77 39.54
N SER A 112 -18.94 -26.06 38.58
CA SER A 112 -17.50 -26.07 38.35
C SER A 112 -16.96 -24.65 38.45
N GLU A 113 -15.94 -24.44 39.26
CA GLU A 113 -15.34 -23.12 39.53
C GLU A 113 -13.87 -23.13 39.11
N TYR A 114 -13.46 -22.09 38.39
CA TYR A 114 -12.11 -21.97 37.86
C TYR A 114 -11.57 -20.56 38.05
N ASP A 115 -10.37 -20.48 38.60
CA ASP A 115 -9.65 -19.23 38.81
C ASP A 115 -8.63 -19.02 37.70
N LEU A 116 -8.79 -17.91 36.97
CA LEU A 116 -7.87 -17.49 35.91
C LEU A 116 -7.08 -16.26 36.36
N LYS A 117 -5.77 -16.40 36.44
CA LYS A 117 -4.89 -15.28 36.80
C LYS A 117 -4.98 -14.17 35.75
N LEU A 118 -5.11 -12.94 36.24
CA LEU A 118 -5.09 -11.74 35.42
C LEU A 118 -3.66 -11.26 35.19
N MET A 119 -3.50 -10.38 34.21
CA MET A 119 -2.24 -9.74 33.86
C MET A 119 -2.45 -8.26 33.61
N ASP A 120 -1.44 -7.46 33.92
CA ASP A 120 -1.43 -6.05 33.57
C ASP A 120 -1.11 -5.90 32.08
N ILE A 121 -2.06 -5.39 31.31
CA ILE A 121 -1.92 -5.12 29.89
C ILE A 121 -2.12 -3.63 29.67
N ASP A 122 -1.05 -2.94 29.30
CA ASP A 122 -1.12 -1.54 28.86
C ASP A 122 -1.81 -1.49 27.49
N GLN A 123 -3.05 -1.04 27.47
CA GLN A 123 -3.86 -0.99 26.25
C GLN A 123 -4.32 0.43 25.93
N GLU A 124 -3.88 0.94 24.78
CA GLU A 124 -4.38 2.21 24.23
C GLU A 124 -5.71 1.96 23.52
N HIS A 125 -6.77 2.63 23.98
CA HIS A 125 -8.05 2.66 23.29
C HIS A 125 -7.97 3.50 22.02
N LEU A 126 -8.37 2.91 20.90
CA LEU A 126 -8.50 3.59 19.62
C LEU A 126 -9.92 4.13 19.49
N GLY A 127 -10.05 5.45 19.33
CA GLY A 127 -11.31 6.07 18.96
C GLY A 127 -11.74 5.60 17.57
N ILE A 128 -12.87 4.89 17.49
CA ILE A 128 -13.48 4.52 16.22
C ILE A 128 -14.43 5.67 15.84
N PRO A 129 -14.15 6.43 14.76
CA PRO A 129 -15.01 7.54 14.36
C PRO A 129 -16.31 7.02 13.75
N ASP A 130 -17.41 7.74 13.97
CA ASP A 130 -18.66 7.54 13.23
C ASP A 130 -18.39 7.85 11.75
N THR A 131 -18.47 6.82 10.90
CA THR A 131 -18.11 6.92 9.49
C THR A 131 -19.30 6.57 8.61
N GLU A 132 -19.52 7.36 7.57
CA GLU A 132 -20.43 7.01 6.47
C GLU A 132 -19.75 6.03 5.50
N TYR A 133 -20.45 4.95 5.18
CA TYR A 133 -19.96 3.92 4.27
C TYR A 133 -20.58 4.08 2.88
N ALA A 134 -19.79 3.83 1.84
CA ALA A 134 -20.20 3.87 0.44
C ALA A 134 -21.14 2.72 0.08
N ALA A 135 -20.89 1.55 0.66
CA ALA A 135 -21.73 0.37 0.51
C ALA A 135 -21.91 -0.35 1.85
N SER A 136 -23.12 -0.80 2.13
CA SER A 136 -23.51 -1.61 3.29
C SER A 136 -24.24 -2.85 2.79
N ILE A 137 -23.68 -4.03 3.07
CA ILE A 137 -24.15 -5.30 2.53
C ILE A 137 -24.46 -6.22 3.71
N SER A 138 -25.71 -6.67 3.82
CA SER A 138 -26.14 -7.69 4.78
C SER A 138 -26.36 -9.01 4.03
N MET A 139 -25.75 -10.09 4.50
CA MET A 139 -25.86 -11.41 3.86
C MET A 139 -25.78 -12.56 4.88
N PRO A 140 -26.13 -13.80 4.50
CA PRO A 140 -25.96 -14.96 5.37
C PRO A 140 -24.49 -15.19 5.72
N SER A 141 -24.19 -15.36 7.01
CA SER A 141 -22.82 -15.55 7.49
C SER A 141 -22.19 -16.85 7.00
N ALA A 142 -23.01 -17.89 6.77
CA ALA A 142 -22.60 -19.15 6.16
C ALA A 142 -22.16 -18.97 4.71
N GLU A 143 -22.85 -18.11 3.94
CA GLU A 143 -22.51 -17.82 2.56
C GLU A 143 -21.18 -17.07 2.46
N PHE A 144 -21.00 -16.03 3.30
CA PHE A 144 -19.74 -15.29 3.37
C PHE A 144 -18.55 -16.20 3.76
N LYS A 145 -18.75 -17.13 4.70
CA LYS A 145 -17.74 -18.12 5.07
C LYS A 145 -17.40 -19.05 3.91
N ARG A 146 -18.40 -19.51 3.15
CA ARG A 146 -18.17 -20.34 1.96
C ARG A 146 -17.36 -19.59 0.91
N ILE A 147 -17.80 -18.38 0.55
CA ILE A 147 -17.11 -17.52 -0.44
C ILE A 147 -15.65 -17.29 -0.07
N THR A 148 -15.38 -16.89 1.18
CA THR A 148 -14.00 -16.61 1.63
C THR A 148 -13.14 -17.87 1.67
N THR A 149 -13.70 -19.03 2.01
CA THR A 149 -12.97 -20.31 2.01
C THR A 149 -12.67 -20.79 0.59
N ASP A 150 -13.67 -20.72 -0.30
CA ASP A 150 -13.55 -21.16 -1.70
C ASP A 150 -12.50 -20.31 -2.44
N LEU A 151 -12.54 -18.99 -2.27
CA LEU A 151 -11.59 -18.08 -2.90
C LEU A 151 -10.18 -18.18 -2.29
N MET A 152 -10.05 -18.56 -1.01
CA MET A 152 -8.74 -18.75 -0.36
C MET A 152 -7.97 -19.92 -0.96
N ALA A 153 -8.65 -20.93 -1.50
CA ALA A 153 -8.01 -22.01 -2.23
C ALA A 153 -7.35 -21.54 -3.54
N MET A 154 -7.80 -20.40 -4.09
CA MET A 154 -7.34 -19.86 -5.37
C MET A 154 -6.32 -18.74 -5.21
N SER A 155 -6.52 -17.85 -4.23
CA SER A 155 -5.65 -16.68 -3.99
C SER A 155 -5.56 -16.32 -2.52
N GLU A 156 -4.50 -15.60 -2.14
CA GLU A 156 -4.37 -15.02 -0.79
C GLU A 156 -5.16 -13.69 -0.64
N SER A 157 -5.74 -13.17 -1.73
CA SER A 157 -6.44 -11.88 -1.77
C SER A 157 -7.81 -11.99 -2.46
N VAL A 158 -8.76 -11.18 -2.01
CA VAL A 158 -10.07 -11.03 -2.64
C VAL A 158 -10.35 -9.57 -2.91
N THR A 159 -10.83 -9.26 -4.11
CA THR A 159 -11.42 -7.97 -4.45
C THR A 159 -12.93 -8.05 -4.23
N ILE A 160 -13.44 -7.18 -3.38
CA ILE A 160 -14.86 -7.02 -3.09
C ILE A 160 -15.33 -5.77 -3.82
N GLU A 161 -16.20 -5.94 -4.79
CA GLU A 161 -16.77 -4.89 -5.63
C GLU A 161 -18.28 -4.80 -5.35
N ALA A 162 -18.76 -3.64 -4.93
CA ALA A 162 -20.18 -3.35 -4.76
C ALA A 162 -20.62 -2.35 -5.83
N SER A 163 -21.61 -2.74 -6.63
CA SER A 163 -22.17 -1.94 -7.71
C SER A 163 -23.68 -2.11 -7.80
N LYS A 164 -24.32 -1.46 -8.78
CA LYS A 164 -25.77 -1.58 -9.01
C LYS A 164 -26.19 -3.01 -9.39
N ASP A 165 -25.26 -3.83 -9.89
CA ASP A 165 -25.52 -5.21 -10.31
C ASP A 165 -25.44 -6.22 -9.14
N GLY A 166 -25.02 -5.76 -7.96
CA GLY A 166 -24.85 -6.58 -6.75
C GLY A 166 -23.45 -6.44 -6.14
N VAL A 167 -23.09 -7.39 -5.28
CA VAL A 167 -21.74 -7.51 -4.72
C VAL A 167 -21.00 -8.66 -5.38
N LYS A 168 -19.78 -8.41 -5.83
CA LYS A 168 -18.91 -9.37 -6.50
C LYS A 168 -17.63 -9.58 -5.69
N PHE A 169 -17.35 -10.85 -5.41
CA PHE A 169 -16.11 -11.31 -4.79
C PHE A 169 -15.27 -11.96 -5.88
N SER A 170 -14.08 -11.43 -6.15
CA SER A 170 -13.18 -11.98 -7.15
C SER A 170 -11.80 -12.25 -6.59
N ALA A 171 -11.23 -13.38 -6.98
CA ALA A 171 -9.89 -13.80 -6.60
C ALA A 171 -9.19 -14.38 -7.83
N GLN A 172 -7.91 -14.08 -7.96
CA GLN A 172 -7.08 -14.56 -9.07
C GLN A 172 -5.75 -15.02 -8.51
N GLY A 173 -5.33 -16.21 -8.88
CA GLY A 173 -4.07 -16.81 -8.47
C GLY A 173 -3.56 -17.81 -9.51
N ASP A 174 -2.43 -18.45 -9.19
CA ASP A 174 -1.64 -19.21 -10.17
C ASP A 174 -2.39 -20.41 -10.76
N ILE A 175 -3.33 -20.99 -10.00
CA ILE A 175 -4.14 -22.14 -10.42
C ILE A 175 -5.36 -21.75 -11.26
N GLY A 176 -5.76 -20.47 -11.27
CA GLY A 176 -6.94 -19.99 -11.97
C GLY A 176 -7.62 -18.78 -11.31
N ASN A 177 -8.74 -18.37 -11.90
CA ASN A 177 -9.53 -17.21 -11.47
C ASN A 177 -10.91 -17.66 -10.95
N GLY A 178 -11.35 -17.10 -9.84
CA GLY A 178 -12.67 -17.32 -9.24
C GLY A 178 -13.42 -16.02 -9.09
N SER A 179 -14.72 -16.02 -9.43
CA SER A 179 -15.59 -14.88 -9.19
C SER A 179 -16.98 -15.32 -8.78
N ILE A 180 -17.50 -14.75 -7.70
CA ILE A 180 -18.82 -15.04 -7.14
C ILE A 180 -19.57 -13.72 -7.06
N THR A 181 -20.77 -13.65 -7.65
CA THR A 181 -21.61 -12.45 -7.63
C THR A 181 -22.91 -12.76 -6.90
N LEU A 182 -23.21 -11.95 -5.89
CA LEU A 182 -24.45 -12.00 -5.13
C LEU A 182 -25.31 -10.81 -5.51
N ARG A 183 -26.57 -11.09 -5.84
CA ARG A 183 -27.59 -10.07 -6.13
C ARG A 183 -28.51 -9.89 -4.94
N GLN A 184 -29.02 -8.68 -4.80
CA GLN A 184 -30.02 -8.37 -3.78
C GLN A 184 -31.27 -9.24 -3.99
N HIS A 185 -31.72 -9.90 -2.92
CA HIS A 185 -32.94 -10.68 -2.92
C HIS A 185 -33.50 -10.80 -1.50
N GLN A 186 -34.83 -10.87 -1.39
CA GLN A 186 -35.53 -11.06 -0.12
C GLN A 186 -36.22 -12.43 -0.11
N ASN A 187 -35.96 -13.19 0.95
CA ASN A 187 -36.63 -14.46 1.21
C ASN A 187 -37.67 -14.28 2.32
N VAL A 188 -38.95 -14.36 1.95
CA VAL A 188 -40.08 -14.12 2.86
C VAL A 188 -40.22 -15.24 3.91
N GLU A 189 -39.89 -16.47 3.55
CA GLU A 189 -40.00 -17.62 4.46
C GLU A 189 -38.83 -17.69 5.44
N LYS A 190 -37.63 -17.29 4.99
CA LYS A 190 -36.40 -17.28 5.79
C LYS A 190 -35.65 -15.96 5.64
N PRO A 191 -35.99 -14.94 6.44
CA PRO A 191 -35.36 -13.62 6.34
C PRO A 191 -33.83 -13.64 6.45
N ALA A 192 -33.28 -14.55 7.26
CA ALA A 192 -31.83 -14.73 7.45
C ALA A 192 -31.07 -15.24 6.21
N GLU A 193 -31.77 -15.72 5.17
CA GLU A 193 -31.17 -16.11 3.89
C GLU A 193 -31.16 -14.95 2.87
N SER A 194 -31.75 -13.79 3.21
CA SER A 194 -31.84 -12.62 2.33
C SER A 194 -30.49 -11.91 2.16
N ILE A 195 -30.34 -11.20 1.05
CA ILE A 195 -29.19 -10.33 0.78
C ILE A 195 -29.71 -8.92 0.54
N GLU A 196 -29.28 -7.99 1.39
CA GLU A 196 -29.61 -6.57 1.31
C GLU A 196 -28.35 -5.79 0.97
N ILE A 197 -28.46 -4.88 -0.01
CA ILE A 197 -27.35 -4.06 -0.47
C ILE A 197 -27.83 -2.61 -0.50
N GLU A 198 -27.27 -1.80 0.38
CA GLU A 198 -27.43 -0.35 0.40
C GLU A 198 -26.19 0.25 -0.25
N LEU A 199 -26.37 0.91 -1.40
CA LEU A 199 -25.28 1.48 -2.18
C LEU A 199 -25.47 2.99 -2.32
N SER A 200 -24.55 3.75 -1.74
CA SER A 200 -24.42 5.20 -1.95
C SER A 200 -23.58 5.48 -3.20
N GLU A 201 -22.41 4.83 -3.30
CA GLU A 201 -21.50 4.92 -4.45
C GLU A 201 -20.81 3.58 -4.73
N PRO A 202 -20.46 3.27 -6.00
CA PRO A 202 -19.71 2.06 -6.33
C PRO A 202 -18.34 2.03 -5.65
N VAL A 203 -17.98 0.88 -5.07
CA VAL A 203 -16.71 0.71 -4.35
C VAL A 203 -16.08 -0.63 -4.70
N SER A 204 -14.76 -0.63 -4.91
CA SER A 204 -13.99 -1.84 -5.24
C SER A 204 -12.68 -1.83 -4.49
N LEU A 205 -12.54 -2.75 -3.53
CA LEU A 205 -11.39 -2.80 -2.61
C LEU A 205 -10.86 -4.22 -2.48
N THR A 206 -9.54 -4.36 -2.36
CA THR A 206 -8.86 -5.64 -2.19
C THR A 206 -8.48 -5.88 -0.73
N PHE A 207 -8.77 -7.07 -0.22
CA PHE A 207 -8.49 -7.49 1.16
C PHE A 207 -7.73 -8.81 1.20
N SER A 208 -7.09 -9.09 2.34
CA SER A 208 -6.45 -10.38 2.57
C SER A 208 -7.48 -11.43 3.00
N LEU A 209 -7.58 -12.51 2.23
CA LEU A 209 -8.50 -13.62 2.51
C LEU A 209 -8.20 -14.32 3.83
N LYS A 210 -6.92 -14.36 4.24
CA LYS A 210 -6.51 -14.93 5.53
C LYS A 210 -7.22 -14.28 6.72
N TYR A 211 -7.34 -12.95 6.74
CA TYR A 211 -8.04 -12.25 7.81
C TYR A 211 -9.56 -12.48 7.73
N LEU A 212 -10.13 -12.42 6.51
CA LEU A 212 -11.56 -12.66 6.33
C LEU A 212 -11.97 -14.07 6.76
N VAL A 213 -11.18 -15.10 6.43
CA VAL A 213 -11.41 -16.47 6.89
C VAL A 213 -11.30 -16.58 8.42
N ASN A 214 -10.41 -15.82 9.05
CA ASN A 214 -10.38 -15.73 10.52
C ASN A 214 -11.64 -15.08 11.07
N PHE A 215 -12.13 -13.97 10.49
CA PHE A 215 -13.36 -13.32 10.94
C PHE A 215 -14.59 -14.23 10.78
N CYS A 216 -14.61 -15.08 9.74
CA CYS A 216 -15.64 -16.09 9.53
C CYS A 216 -15.75 -17.14 10.66
N LYS A 217 -14.81 -17.19 11.61
CA LYS A 217 -14.95 -18.00 12.84
C LYS A 217 -16.06 -17.49 13.76
N ALA A 218 -16.48 -16.24 13.61
CA ALA A 218 -17.64 -15.66 14.30
C ALA A 218 -18.99 -16.13 13.72
N GLN A 219 -19.02 -16.87 12.61
CA GLN A 219 -20.26 -17.38 11.99
C GLN A 219 -21.24 -18.05 12.98
N PRO A 220 -20.81 -18.87 13.98
CA PRO A 220 -21.72 -19.50 14.93
C PRO A 220 -22.42 -18.55 15.91
N LEU A 221 -22.04 -17.26 15.93
CA LEU A 221 -22.62 -16.22 16.78
C LEU A 221 -23.84 -15.55 16.15
N SER A 222 -23.85 -15.41 14.82
CA SER A 222 -24.93 -14.72 14.10
C SER A 222 -25.24 -15.42 12.77
N PRO A 223 -26.52 -15.63 12.41
CA PRO A 223 -26.90 -16.20 11.12
C PRO A 223 -26.60 -15.25 9.94
N THR A 224 -26.45 -13.95 10.20
CA THR A 224 -26.14 -12.92 9.20
C THR A 224 -24.84 -12.19 9.53
N VAL A 225 -24.20 -11.62 8.50
CA VAL A 225 -23.00 -10.77 8.61
C VAL A 225 -23.23 -9.49 7.80
N LYS A 226 -22.80 -8.36 8.34
CA LYS A 226 -22.84 -7.06 7.66
C LYS A 226 -21.44 -6.62 7.26
N LEU A 227 -21.26 -6.27 5.99
CA LEU A 227 -20.03 -5.73 5.43
C LEU A 227 -20.23 -4.25 5.08
N CYS A 228 -19.37 -3.37 5.57
CA CYS A 228 -19.41 -1.96 5.17
C CYS A 228 -18.08 -1.54 4.54
N LEU A 229 -18.16 -0.96 3.34
CA LEU A 229 -17.01 -0.59 2.50
C LEU A 229 -17.03 0.90 2.17
N SER A 230 -15.85 1.51 2.12
CA SER A 230 -15.61 2.84 1.57
C SER A 230 -14.10 2.99 1.28
N ASN A 231 -13.74 3.81 0.29
CA ASN A 231 -12.37 3.90 -0.22
C ASN A 231 -11.35 4.42 0.82
N GLU A 232 -11.81 5.16 1.82
CA GLU A 232 -10.94 5.87 2.78
C GLU A 232 -10.92 5.24 4.18
N VAL A 233 -11.73 4.21 4.43
CA VAL A 233 -11.84 3.56 5.74
C VAL A 233 -11.67 2.05 5.66
N PRO A 234 -11.24 1.39 6.75
CA PRO A 234 -11.18 -0.05 6.82
C PRO A 234 -12.54 -0.70 6.53
N LEU A 235 -12.51 -1.89 5.94
CA LEU A 235 -13.69 -2.76 5.83
C LEU A 235 -14.18 -3.08 7.23
N LEU A 236 -15.46 -2.82 7.49
CA LEU A 236 -16.15 -3.30 8.68
C LEU A 236 -16.84 -4.63 8.37
N VAL A 237 -16.58 -5.66 9.19
CA VAL A 237 -17.29 -6.93 9.21
C VAL A 237 -17.96 -7.06 10.58
N GLU A 238 -19.29 -6.97 10.61
CA GLU A 238 -20.07 -6.98 11.84
C GLU A 238 -20.94 -8.24 11.95
N TYR A 239 -20.86 -8.88 13.11
CA TYR A 239 -21.77 -9.94 13.55
C TYR A 239 -22.61 -9.41 14.70
N GLY A 240 -23.93 -9.29 14.48
CA GLY A 240 -24.89 -8.87 15.50
C GLY A 240 -25.12 -9.97 16.54
N LEU A 241 -25.17 -9.61 17.81
CA LEU A 241 -25.47 -10.51 18.93
C LEU A 241 -26.78 -10.08 19.60
N VAL A 242 -27.22 -10.86 20.59
CA VAL A 242 -28.43 -10.58 21.37
C VAL A 242 -28.34 -9.23 22.09
N SER A 243 -29.49 -8.58 22.31
CA SER A 243 -29.59 -7.32 23.06
C SER A 243 -28.75 -6.17 22.48
N ASN A 244 -28.66 -6.04 21.16
CA ASN A 244 -27.81 -5.04 20.46
C ASN A 244 -26.31 -5.11 20.82
N SER A 245 -25.85 -6.27 21.31
CA SER A 245 -24.43 -6.58 21.44
C SER A 245 -23.83 -6.86 20.06
N TYR A 246 -22.52 -6.76 19.90
CA TYR A 246 -21.87 -6.97 18.60
C TYR A 246 -20.45 -7.50 18.71
N LEU A 247 -20.01 -8.13 17.63
CA LEU A 247 -18.60 -8.40 17.34
C LEU A 247 -18.25 -7.81 15.98
N ARG A 248 -17.38 -6.80 15.98
CA ARG A 248 -16.94 -6.05 14.81
C ARG A 248 -15.47 -6.31 14.53
N PHE A 249 -15.15 -6.54 13.27
CA PHE A 249 -13.79 -6.60 12.78
C PHE A 249 -13.58 -5.48 11.77
N TYR A 250 -12.45 -4.80 11.88
CA TYR A 250 -12.01 -3.78 10.94
C TYR A 250 -10.77 -4.31 10.23
N LEU A 251 -10.76 -4.24 8.90
CA LEU A 251 -9.63 -4.71 8.09
C LEU A 251 -9.20 -3.65 7.11
N ALA A 252 -7.95 -3.23 7.22
CA ALA A 252 -7.37 -2.30 6.27
C ALA A 252 -7.30 -2.93 4.86
N PRO A 253 -7.72 -2.21 3.80
CA PRO A 253 -7.54 -2.69 2.43
C PRO A 253 -6.05 -2.85 2.09
N LYS A 254 -5.76 -3.75 1.16
CA LYS A 254 -4.46 -3.83 0.49
C LYS A 254 -4.35 -2.64 -0.46
N VAL A 255 -3.89 -1.50 0.05
CA VAL A 255 -3.56 -0.32 -0.76
C VAL A 255 -2.09 -0.41 -1.16
N THR A 256 -1.79 -0.16 -2.42
CA THR A 256 -0.43 -0.10 -2.95
C THR A 256 -0.11 1.29 -3.49
N TYR A 257 1.11 1.76 -3.23
CA TYR A 257 1.61 3.10 -3.56
C TYR A 257 2.80 3.03 -4.54
N VAL A 258 2.53 2.99 -5.85
CA VAL A 258 3.51 3.18 -6.93
C VAL A 258 2.85 3.87 -8.13
N GLY A 259 3.65 4.21 -9.15
CA GLY A 259 3.18 4.74 -10.43
C GLY A 259 2.46 6.06 -10.28
N ASN A 260 1.33 6.23 -10.97
CA ASN A 260 0.56 7.47 -10.97
C ASN A 260 0.09 7.90 -9.57
N LYS A 261 -0.08 6.99 -8.60
CA LYS A 261 -0.39 7.41 -7.22
C LYS A 261 0.72 8.26 -6.58
N ILE A 262 1.98 7.93 -6.86
CA ILE A 262 3.13 8.72 -6.40
C ILE A 262 3.31 9.94 -7.28
N ALA A 263 3.34 9.73 -8.60
CA ALA A 263 3.69 10.77 -9.54
C ALA A 263 2.69 11.94 -9.53
N VAL A 264 1.39 11.63 -9.55
CA VAL A 264 0.31 12.63 -9.49
C VAL A 264 0.38 13.40 -8.17
N PHE A 265 0.48 12.68 -7.03
CA PHE A 265 0.55 13.34 -5.73
C PHE A 265 1.77 14.24 -5.60
N ALA A 266 2.95 13.78 -6.02
CA ALA A 266 4.18 14.56 -5.96
C ALA A 266 4.06 15.84 -6.80
N MET A 267 3.61 15.74 -8.06
CA MET A 267 3.44 16.89 -8.95
C MET A 267 2.35 17.86 -8.46
N GLN A 268 1.18 17.36 -8.05
CA GLN A 268 0.10 18.19 -7.50
C GLN A 268 0.51 18.87 -6.19
N SER A 269 1.28 18.19 -5.34
CA SER A 269 1.79 18.78 -4.09
C SER A 269 2.69 20.00 -4.32
N LEU A 270 3.30 20.09 -5.52
CA LEU A 270 4.14 21.18 -5.97
C LEU A 270 3.39 22.20 -6.86
N GLY A 271 2.08 22.05 -7.03
CA GLY A 271 1.23 23.03 -7.71
C GLY A 271 0.99 22.76 -9.20
N CYS A 272 1.30 21.57 -9.71
CA CYS A 272 0.94 21.19 -11.08
C CYS A 272 -0.51 20.70 -11.16
N ASP A 273 -1.23 21.12 -12.20
CA ASP A 273 -2.43 20.41 -12.66
C ASP A 273 -1.97 19.17 -13.44
N VAL A 274 -2.49 18.00 -13.06
CA VAL A 274 -2.01 16.71 -13.59
C VAL A 274 -3.17 15.92 -14.17
N ALA A 275 -3.08 15.60 -15.47
CA ALA A 275 -3.89 14.58 -16.10
C ALA A 275 -3.12 13.25 -16.08
N ALA A 276 -3.71 12.21 -15.49
CA ALA A 276 -3.08 10.89 -15.39
C ALA A 276 -3.69 9.93 -16.42
N LEU A 277 -2.83 9.35 -17.26
CA LEU A 277 -3.17 8.23 -18.14
C LEU A 277 -2.53 6.97 -17.56
N ASN A 278 -3.36 6.03 -17.11
CA ASN A 278 -2.87 4.75 -16.59
C ASN A 278 -2.61 3.80 -17.75
N THR A 279 -1.38 3.26 -17.85
CA THR A 279 -1.00 2.24 -18.86
C THR A 279 -1.24 0.81 -18.35
N VAL A 280 -1.38 0.67 -17.04
CA VAL A 280 -1.78 -0.54 -16.34
C VAL A 280 -2.75 -0.18 -15.22
N HIS A 281 -3.65 -1.10 -14.90
CA HIS A 281 -4.53 -1.01 -13.75
C HIS A 281 -4.34 -2.27 -12.91
N PHE A 282 -3.27 -2.28 -12.10
CA PHE A 282 -2.91 -3.42 -11.26
C PHE A 282 -3.32 -3.21 -9.79
N SER A 283 -3.58 -4.30 -9.09
CA SER A 283 -3.89 -4.33 -7.64
C SER A 283 -2.69 -3.92 -6.79
N ASN A 284 -1.48 -4.26 -7.24
CA ASN A 284 -0.22 -3.88 -6.60
C ASN A 284 0.95 -3.82 -7.58
N HIS A 285 2.06 -3.24 -7.12
CA HIS A 285 3.28 -3.20 -7.92
C HIS A 285 3.91 -4.60 -8.03
N THR A 286 4.60 -4.84 -9.14
CA THR A 286 5.17 -6.15 -9.50
C THR A 286 6.20 -6.67 -8.49
N GLY A 287 6.89 -5.76 -7.79
CA GLY A 287 7.84 -6.08 -6.71
C GLY A 287 7.28 -6.82 -5.49
N TYR A 288 5.96 -7.01 -5.38
CA TYR A 288 5.35 -7.95 -4.43
C TYR A 288 5.47 -9.43 -4.86
N GLY A 289 5.90 -9.70 -6.09
CA GLY A 289 6.03 -11.04 -6.67
C GLY A 289 4.71 -11.67 -7.15
N GLN A 290 3.57 -11.06 -6.85
CA GLN A 290 2.23 -11.47 -7.27
C GLN A 290 1.37 -10.22 -7.44
N TRP A 291 0.61 -10.07 -8.54
CA TRP A 291 -0.29 -8.95 -8.77
C TRP A 291 -1.39 -9.34 -9.77
N THR A 292 -2.48 -8.60 -9.80
CA THR A 292 -3.63 -8.81 -10.71
C THR A 292 -4.03 -7.50 -11.35
N GLY A 293 -4.83 -7.55 -12.42
CA GLY A 293 -5.35 -6.37 -13.10
C GLY A 293 -5.11 -6.39 -14.60
N THR A 294 -5.35 -5.26 -15.26
CA THR A 294 -5.34 -5.17 -16.72
C THR A 294 -4.21 -4.29 -17.23
N ARG A 295 -3.72 -4.62 -18.43
CA ARG A 295 -2.88 -3.73 -19.22
C ARG A 295 -3.81 -2.95 -20.14
N VAL A 296 -3.58 -1.64 -20.26
CA VAL A 296 -4.35 -0.81 -21.17
C VAL A 296 -3.81 -1.03 -22.59
N SER A 297 -4.72 -1.29 -23.52
CA SER A 297 -4.38 -1.53 -24.93
C SER A 297 -3.95 -0.23 -25.63
N ALA A 298 -3.21 -0.37 -26.72
CA ALA A 298 -2.80 0.77 -27.55
C ALA A 298 -4.00 1.58 -28.07
N GLN A 299 -5.12 0.90 -28.37
CA GLN A 299 -6.35 1.54 -28.83
C GLN A 299 -6.99 2.36 -27.71
N GLU A 300 -7.11 1.82 -26.50
CA GLU A 300 -7.67 2.56 -25.35
C GLU A 300 -6.84 3.80 -25.01
N ILE A 301 -5.50 3.70 -25.06
CA ILE A 301 -4.60 4.86 -24.89
C ILE A 301 -4.90 5.93 -25.96
N THR A 302 -5.04 5.50 -27.20
CA THR A 302 -5.33 6.39 -28.33
C THR A 302 -6.71 7.04 -28.18
N ASP A 303 -7.74 6.27 -27.83
CA ASP A 303 -9.12 6.75 -27.68
C ASP A 303 -9.23 7.78 -26.55
N LEU A 304 -8.57 7.53 -25.42
CA LEU A 304 -8.52 8.49 -24.30
C LEU A 304 -7.87 9.80 -24.72
N TYR A 305 -6.74 9.75 -25.42
CA TYR A 305 -6.08 10.95 -25.91
C TYR A 305 -6.93 11.69 -26.96
N GLN A 306 -7.61 10.99 -27.86
CA GLN A 306 -8.56 11.61 -28.78
C GLN A 306 -9.73 12.27 -28.05
N GLY A 307 -10.24 11.67 -26.98
CA GLY A 307 -11.27 12.26 -26.12
C GLY A 307 -10.82 13.58 -25.47
N LEU A 308 -9.56 13.63 -24.99
CA LEU A 308 -8.96 14.87 -24.48
C LEU A 308 -8.90 15.95 -25.56
N LYS A 309 -8.44 15.61 -26.77
CA LYS A 309 -8.37 16.54 -27.90
C LYS A 309 -9.72 17.09 -28.32
N GLN A 310 -10.73 16.22 -28.42
CA GLN A 310 -12.11 16.62 -28.76
C GLN A 310 -12.70 17.60 -27.72
N SER A 311 -12.20 17.54 -26.49
CA SER A 311 -12.61 18.39 -25.38
C SER A 311 -11.69 19.61 -25.19
N TYR A 312 -10.68 19.81 -26.05
CA TYR A 312 -9.65 20.85 -25.91
C TYR A 312 -8.87 20.77 -24.58
N LEU A 313 -8.64 19.55 -24.09
CA LEU A 313 -7.93 19.26 -22.83
C LEU A 313 -6.51 18.71 -23.09
N ASP A 314 -5.98 18.91 -24.29
CA ASP A 314 -4.67 18.42 -24.73
C ASP A 314 -3.57 19.48 -24.65
N ASP A 315 -3.79 20.63 -24.01
CA ASP A 315 -2.82 21.73 -23.83
C ASP A 315 -1.84 21.47 -22.67
N PHE A 316 -0.95 20.50 -22.85
CA PHE A 316 0.07 20.14 -21.85
C PHE A 316 1.40 20.87 -22.10
N ASP A 317 1.97 21.44 -21.03
CA ASP A 317 3.33 22.00 -21.04
C ASP A 317 4.42 20.93 -20.88
N MET A 318 4.09 19.81 -20.24
CA MET A 318 5.05 18.76 -19.91
C MET A 318 4.37 17.40 -19.94
N MET A 319 5.16 16.37 -20.23
CA MET A 319 4.71 14.97 -20.17
C MET A 319 5.73 14.15 -19.38
N LEU A 320 5.23 13.27 -18.51
CA LEU A 320 6.02 12.22 -17.87
C LEU A 320 5.53 10.87 -18.38
N SER A 321 6.42 10.08 -18.99
CA SER A 321 6.15 8.68 -19.30
C SER A 321 6.98 7.77 -18.41
N GLY A 322 6.35 6.73 -17.87
CA GLY A 322 6.99 5.71 -17.03
C GLY A 322 6.71 4.30 -17.54
N TYR A 323 6.45 3.36 -16.63
CA TYR A 323 6.24 1.94 -16.94
C TYR A 323 5.18 1.66 -18.01
N VAL A 324 5.59 1.07 -19.14
CA VAL A 324 4.71 0.55 -20.20
C VAL A 324 5.15 -0.87 -20.60
N PRO A 325 4.40 -1.92 -20.23
CA PRO A 325 4.88 -3.31 -20.36
C PRO A 325 4.84 -3.92 -21.76
N GLY A 326 4.24 -3.24 -22.76
CA GLY A 326 4.02 -3.81 -24.09
C GLY A 326 4.33 -2.82 -25.22
N ALA A 327 4.93 -3.34 -26.30
CA ALA A 327 5.45 -2.55 -27.42
C ALA A 327 4.38 -1.67 -28.08
N GLN A 328 3.21 -2.22 -28.43
CA GLN A 328 2.13 -1.46 -29.09
C GLN A 328 1.60 -0.32 -28.21
N ALA A 329 1.48 -0.54 -26.90
CA ALA A 329 1.04 0.49 -25.96
C ALA A 329 2.09 1.59 -25.84
N LEU A 330 3.38 1.23 -25.81
CA LEU A 330 4.48 2.18 -25.79
C LEU A 330 4.55 3.01 -27.07
N GLU A 331 4.31 2.40 -28.24
CA GLU A 331 4.19 3.14 -29.51
C GLU A 331 3.05 4.15 -29.48
N ALA A 332 1.90 3.81 -28.87
CA ALA A 332 0.79 4.74 -28.71
C ALA A 332 1.16 5.93 -27.81
N VAL A 333 1.84 5.68 -26.69
CA VAL A 333 2.37 6.73 -25.80
C VAL A 333 3.39 7.61 -26.54
N GLY A 334 4.28 7.00 -27.34
CA GLY A 334 5.25 7.71 -28.16
C GLY A 334 4.60 8.64 -29.18
N ARG A 335 3.55 8.18 -29.88
CA ARG A 335 2.77 9.02 -30.81
C ARG A 335 2.16 10.24 -30.14
N ILE A 336 1.68 10.12 -28.90
CA ILE A 336 1.17 11.26 -28.12
C ILE A 336 2.29 12.28 -27.89
N ALA A 337 3.45 11.83 -27.41
CA ALA A 337 4.59 12.72 -27.14
C ALA A 337 5.11 13.42 -28.40
N GLU A 338 5.21 12.69 -29.52
CA GLU A 338 5.61 13.23 -30.82
C GLU A 338 4.62 14.30 -31.33
N GLU A 339 3.31 14.07 -31.17
CA GLU A 339 2.28 15.03 -31.56
C GLU A 339 2.37 16.31 -30.72
N LEU A 340 2.48 16.19 -29.39
CA LEU A 340 2.64 17.32 -28.48
C LEU A 340 3.91 18.12 -28.79
N LYS A 341 5.02 17.43 -29.07
CA LYS A 341 6.29 18.05 -29.45
C LYS A 341 6.22 18.74 -30.81
N SER A 342 5.55 18.14 -31.80
CA SER A 342 5.29 18.73 -33.11
C SER A 342 4.48 20.01 -33.02
N ARG A 343 3.43 20.03 -32.19
CA ARG A 343 2.61 21.23 -31.94
C ARG A 343 3.44 22.35 -31.30
N ALA A 344 4.33 22.00 -30.37
CA ALA A 344 5.25 22.93 -29.72
C ALA A 344 6.38 23.45 -30.62
N ALA A 345 6.56 22.91 -31.84
CA ALA A 345 7.64 23.33 -32.73
C ALA A 345 7.60 24.83 -33.11
N THR A 346 6.41 25.44 -33.09
CA THR A 346 6.22 26.88 -33.36
C THR A 346 6.59 27.79 -32.18
N LYS A 347 6.68 27.23 -30.97
CA LYS A 347 7.03 27.94 -29.73
C LYS A 347 8.04 27.11 -28.93
N PRO A 348 9.33 27.16 -29.29
CA PRO A 348 10.36 26.36 -28.64
C PRO A 348 10.33 26.51 -27.11
N GLY A 349 10.47 25.38 -26.40
CA GLY A 349 10.44 25.33 -24.94
C GLY A 349 9.04 25.32 -24.32
N SER A 350 7.95 25.37 -25.10
CA SER A 350 6.58 25.29 -24.59
C SER A 350 6.09 23.88 -24.25
N PHE A 351 6.83 22.84 -24.65
CA PHE A 351 6.56 21.45 -24.28
C PHE A 351 7.86 20.75 -23.89
N PHE A 352 7.83 19.94 -22.83
CA PHE A 352 8.99 19.19 -22.35
C PHE A 352 8.62 17.76 -21.95
N TRP A 353 9.25 16.77 -22.57
CA TRP A 353 9.01 15.35 -22.29
C TRP A 353 10.11 14.73 -21.42
N VAL A 354 9.72 14.27 -20.24
CA VAL A 354 10.52 13.42 -19.35
C VAL A 354 10.13 11.95 -19.57
N LEU A 355 11.10 11.14 -19.98
CA LEU A 355 10.93 9.70 -20.23
C LEU A 355 11.73 8.90 -19.21
N ASP A 356 11.01 8.19 -18.33
CA ASP A 356 11.55 7.13 -17.49
C ASP A 356 11.26 5.77 -18.15
N PRO A 357 12.28 5.03 -18.64
CA PRO A 357 12.03 3.81 -19.41
C PRO A 357 11.38 2.68 -18.60
N VAL A 358 11.72 2.56 -17.31
CA VAL A 358 11.27 1.50 -16.38
C VAL A 358 11.24 0.10 -17.04
N MET A 359 12.30 -0.25 -17.77
CA MET A 359 12.42 -1.49 -18.52
C MET A 359 12.91 -2.65 -17.67
N GLY A 360 13.69 -2.39 -16.62
CA GLY A 360 14.31 -3.45 -15.83
C GLY A 360 15.36 -2.94 -14.85
N ASP A 361 15.86 -3.84 -14.01
CA ASP A 361 16.93 -3.55 -13.05
C ASP A 361 17.71 -4.83 -12.73
N ASN A 362 18.91 -4.70 -12.16
CA ASN A 362 19.76 -5.81 -11.71
C ASN A 362 19.96 -6.92 -12.77
N GLY A 363 20.12 -6.51 -14.04
CA GLY A 363 20.36 -7.43 -15.15
C GLY A 363 19.11 -8.07 -15.75
N ASN A 364 17.90 -7.75 -15.28
CA ASN A 364 16.66 -8.39 -15.71
C ASN A 364 15.63 -7.37 -16.22
N LEU A 365 14.94 -7.71 -17.31
CA LEU A 365 13.83 -6.90 -17.85
C LEU A 365 12.52 -7.20 -17.12
N TYR A 366 11.74 -6.16 -16.86
CA TYR A 366 10.36 -6.21 -16.35
C TYR A 366 9.32 -6.19 -17.47
N VAL A 367 9.74 -5.82 -18.67
CA VAL A 367 8.92 -5.66 -19.88
C VAL A 367 9.22 -6.76 -20.89
N ALA A 368 8.35 -6.91 -21.90
CA ALA A 368 8.62 -7.82 -23.00
C ALA A 368 9.85 -7.38 -23.81
N GLN A 369 10.60 -8.33 -24.39
CA GLN A 369 11.87 -8.03 -25.08
C GLN A 369 11.69 -7.10 -26.31
N ASP A 370 10.51 -7.14 -26.93
CA ASP A 370 10.13 -6.29 -28.06
C ASP A 370 9.91 -4.82 -27.69
N VAL A 371 9.89 -4.47 -26.39
CA VAL A 371 9.78 -3.10 -25.89
C VAL A 371 11.10 -2.32 -26.05
N VAL A 372 12.24 -2.98 -25.93
CA VAL A 372 13.57 -2.32 -25.99
C VAL A 372 13.82 -1.64 -27.35
N PRO A 373 13.56 -2.28 -28.51
CA PRO A 373 13.67 -1.62 -29.81
C PRO A 373 12.78 -0.38 -29.94
N VAL A 374 11.56 -0.42 -29.38
CA VAL A 374 10.63 0.72 -29.41
C VAL A 374 11.21 1.89 -28.61
N TYR A 375 11.71 1.65 -27.39
CA TYR A 375 12.37 2.71 -26.62
C TYR A 375 13.56 3.31 -27.35
N ARG A 376 14.40 2.51 -28.01
CA ARG A 376 15.53 3.03 -28.80
C ARG A 376 15.08 3.97 -29.93
N GLY A 377 13.89 3.74 -30.49
CA GLY A 377 13.27 4.64 -31.47
C GLY A 377 12.65 5.90 -30.85
N LEU A 378 12.18 5.82 -29.60
CA LEU A 378 11.49 6.92 -28.92
C LEU A 378 12.41 7.87 -28.17
N ILE A 379 13.51 7.39 -27.58
CA ILE A 379 14.36 8.22 -26.70
C ILE A 379 14.93 9.47 -27.40
N GLN A 380 15.15 9.42 -28.72
CA GLN A 380 15.60 10.58 -29.51
C GLN A 380 14.59 11.73 -29.54
N HIS A 381 13.32 11.47 -29.21
CA HIS A 381 12.25 12.45 -29.16
C HIS A 381 12.05 13.02 -27.75
N ALA A 382 12.60 12.40 -26.70
CA ALA A 382 12.52 12.90 -25.33
C ALA A 382 13.48 14.08 -25.10
N ASP A 383 13.12 14.97 -24.16
CA ASP A 383 13.97 16.09 -23.76
C ASP A 383 14.86 15.72 -22.57
N LEU A 384 14.34 14.87 -21.67
CA LEU A 384 15.07 14.29 -20.55
C LEU A 384 14.75 12.80 -20.44
N ILE A 385 15.79 11.96 -20.33
CA ILE A 385 15.62 10.54 -19.98
C ILE A 385 16.17 10.26 -18.58
N LEU A 386 15.52 9.33 -17.86
CA LEU A 386 15.83 8.98 -16.47
C LEU A 386 16.23 7.50 -16.24
N PRO A 387 17.07 6.88 -17.10
CA PRO A 387 17.37 5.47 -16.97
C PRO A 387 18.09 5.16 -15.65
N ASN A 388 17.89 3.96 -15.10
CA ASN A 388 18.86 3.42 -14.13
C ASN A 388 20.14 2.90 -14.83
N GLN A 389 21.12 2.41 -14.08
CA GLN A 389 22.37 1.87 -14.65
C GLN A 389 22.12 0.77 -15.70
N PHE A 390 21.27 -0.22 -15.40
CA PHE A 390 20.99 -1.35 -16.31
C PHE A 390 20.31 -0.89 -17.60
N GLU A 391 19.38 0.04 -17.50
CA GLU A 391 18.69 0.64 -18.65
C GLU A 391 19.65 1.47 -19.50
N ALA A 392 20.54 2.23 -18.87
CA ALA A 392 21.59 2.97 -19.57
C ALA A 392 22.51 2.01 -20.35
N GLU A 393 22.93 0.88 -19.76
CA GLU A 393 23.69 -0.17 -20.46
C GLU A 393 22.91 -0.73 -21.66
N THR A 394 21.62 -0.98 -21.47
CA THR A 394 20.74 -1.57 -22.49
C THR A 394 20.51 -0.62 -23.67
N LEU A 395 20.34 0.68 -23.40
CA LEU A 395 20.11 1.70 -24.42
C LEU A 395 21.40 2.13 -25.13
N SER A 396 22.51 2.27 -24.41
CA SER A 396 23.80 2.67 -24.97
C SER A 396 24.58 1.51 -25.60
N GLU A 397 24.27 0.27 -25.23
CA GLU A 397 25.05 -0.93 -25.55
C GLU A 397 26.49 -0.89 -25.01
N VAL A 398 26.72 -0.08 -23.98
CA VAL A 398 28.00 0.03 -23.25
C VAL A 398 27.82 -0.58 -21.86
N LYS A 399 28.66 -1.56 -21.50
CA LYS A 399 28.66 -2.12 -20.14
C LYS A 399 29.31 -1.12 -19.17
N ILE A 400 28.63 -0.80 -18.07
CA ILE A 400 29.09 0.16 -17.07
C ILE A 400 29.71 -0.61 -15.91
N VAL A 401 31.03 -0.50 -15.77
CA VAL A 401 31.83 -1.18 -14.72
C VAL A 401 32.65 -0.20 -13.88
N ASP A 402 32.77 1.05 -14.31
CA ASP A 402 33.54 2.13 -13.70
C ASP A 402 33.06 3.52 -14.19
N MET A 403 33.63 4.60 -13.65
CA MET A 403 33.26 5.97 -14.06
C MET A 403 33.58 6.29 -15.53
N PRO A 404 34.72 5.88 -16.12
CA PRO A 404 34.97 6.03 -17.55
C PRO A 404 33.92 5.36 -18.46
N SER A 405 33.55 4.11 -18.18
CA SER A 405 32.54 3.39 -18.95
C SER A 405 31.14 4.00 -18.80
N LEU A 406 30.80 4.54 -17.61
CA LEU A 406 29.61 5.36 -17.41
C LEU A 406 29.63 6.63 -18.28
N GLY A 407 30.76 7.34 -18.32
CA GLY A 407 30.94 8.52 -19.17
C GLY A 407 30.74 8.17 -20.64
N ARG A 408 31.30 7.04 -21.09
CA ARG A 408 31.12 6.56 -22.46
C ARG A 408 29.67 6.20 -22.78
N ALA A 409 28.94 5.59 -21.85
CA ALA A 409 27.51 5.31 -22.03
C ALA A 409 26.71 6.61 -22.24
N ILE A 410 26.98 7.64 -21.44
CA ILE A 410 26.37 8.99 -21.57
C ILE A 410 26.71 9.62 -22.92
N GLU A 411 27.98 9.59 -23.34
CA GLU A 411 28.42 10.08 -24.64
C GLU A 411 27.66 9.39 -25.78
N VAL A 412 27.54 8.05 -25.76
CA VAL A 412 26.79 7.32 -26.78
C VAL A 412 25.34 7.75 -26.81
N LEU A 413 24.71 7.96 -25.65
CA LEU A 413 23.31 8.39 -25.59
C LEU A 413 23.11 9.79 -26.21
N HIS A 414 24.02 10.74 -25.94
CA HIS A 414 23.98 12.06 -26.57
C HIS A 414 24.32 12.00 -28.08
N GLU A 415 25.41 11.35 -28.46
CA GLU A 415 25.91 11.31 -29.84
C GLU A 415 24.93 10.58 -30.77
N ARG A 416 24.51 9.37 -30.38
CA ARG A 416 23.68 8.47 -31.19
C ARG A 416 22.23 8.93 -31.26
N TYR A 417 21.64 9.29 -30.12
CA TYR A 417 20.20 9.57 -30.03
C TYR A 417 19.88 11.07 -29.94
N GLY A 418 20.88 11.94 -29.70
CA GLY A 418 20.64 13.38 -29.61
C GLY A 418 19.83 13.81 -28.37
N VAL A 419 19.83 12.98 -27.31
CA VAL A 419 19.06 13.26 -26.10
C VAL A 419 19.62 14.49 -25.40
N PRO A 420 18.82 15.56 -25.16
CA PRO A 420 19.34 16.80 -24.58
C PRO A 420 19.84 16.65 -23.14
N HIS A 421 19.04 16.00 -22.31
CA HIS A 421 19.32 15.82 -20.88
C HIS A 421 19.22 14.33 -20.49
N ILE A 422 20.17 13.87 -19.70
CA ILE A 422 20.22 12.48 -19.20
C ILE A 422 20.47 12.54 -17.71
N VAL A 423 19.71 11.78 -16.92
CA VAL A 423 20.02 11.53 -15.52
C VAL A 423 19.98 10.04 -15.26
N ILE A 424 21.15 9.45 -15.03
CA ILE A 424 21.28 8.03 -14.68
C ILE A 424 21.04 7.89 -13.17
N THR A 425 19.99 7.15 -12.82
CA THR A 425 19.59 6.90 -11.43
C THR A 425 20.34 5.69 -10.85
N SER A 426 20.54 5.69 -9.52
CA SER A 426 21.02 4.53 -8.75
C SER A 426 22.33 3.91 -9.22
N VAL A 427 23.36 4.71 -9.51
CA VAL A 427 24.70 4.23 -9.89
C VAL A 427 25.47 3.78 -8.64
N SER A 428 25.83 2.50 -8.59
CA SER A 428 26.62 1.89 -7.51
C SER A 428 27.97 1.44 -8.04
N LEU A 429 28.94 2.37 -8.07
CA LEU A 429 30.31 2.13 -8.50
C LEU A 429 31.28 2.43 -7.36
N SER A 430 32.24 1.51 -7.13
CA SER A 430 33.35 1.72 -6.21
C SER A 430 34.27 2.81 -6.76
N HIS A 431 34.42 3.91 -6.04
CA HIS A 431 35.28 5.05 -6.42
C HIS A 431 36.05 5.57 -5.20
N PRO A 432 37.31 6.04 -5.34
CA PRO A 432 38.09 6.55 -4.21
C PRO A 432 37.43 7.69 -3.44
N ASP A 433 36.62 8.51 -4.13
CA ASP A 433 35.89 9.64 -3.55
C ASP A 433 34.52 9.29 -2.96
N HIS A 434 34.13 8.00 -3.00
CA HIS A 434 32.85 7.53 -2.49
C HIS A 434 33.02 6.93 -1.09
N PRO A 435 32.26 7.41 -0.08
CA PRO A 435 32.21 6.75 1.23
C PRO A 435 31.75 5.29 1.10
N ALA A 436 32.08 4.46 2.09
CA ALA A 436 31.53 3.11 2.16
C ALA A 436 29.99 3.18 2.23
N SER A 437 29.30 2.41 1.37
CA SER A 437 27.83 2.38 1.25
C SER A 437 27.18 3.70 0.79
N SER A 438 27.66 4.28 -0.32
CA SER A 438 27.04 5.44 -0.99
C SER A 438 26.45 5.07 -2.35
N LEU A 439 25.38 5.76 -2.74
CA LEU A 439 24.84 5.75 -4.09
C LEU A 439 25.21 7.06 -4.81
N SER A 440 25.14 7.04 -6.13
CA SER A 440 25.31 8.24 -6.93
C SER A 440 24.23 8.37 -8.00
N VAL A 441 23.90 9.63 -8.31
CA VAL A 441 23.13 10.00 -9.50
C VAL A 441 24.05 10.81 -10.39
N VAL A 442 24.06 10.48 -11.68
CA VAL A 442 24.92 11.14 -12.67
C VAL A 442 24.04 11.78 -13.73
N GLY A 443 24.14 13.10 -13.86
CA GLY A 443 23.41 13.86 -14.86
C GLY A 443 24.33 14.42 -15.94
N SER A 444 23.80 14.64 -17.13
CA SER A 444 24.51 15.30 -18.22
C SER A 444 23.55 16.10 -19.10
N THR A 445 23.98 17.28 -19.51
CA THR A 445 23.32 18.07 -20.55
C THR A 445 24.26 18.21 -21.74
N MET A 446 23.78 17.91 -22.94
CA MET A 446 24.63 18.03 -24.11
C MET A 446 24.93 19.50 -24.46
N THR A 447 26.00 19.70 -25.21
CA THR A 447 26.30 20.94 -25.93
C THR A 447 25.69 20.89 -27.35
N SER A 448 25.77 21.99 -28.10
CA SER A 448 25.27 22.06 -29.47
C SER A 448 25.92 21.03 -30.42
N ASP A 449 27.16 20.61 -30.14
CA ASP A 449 27.87 19.54 -30.88
C ASP A 449 27.70 18.15 -30.24
N ARG A 450 26.72 17.99 -29.35
CA ARG A 450 26.35 16.76 -28.64
C ARG A 450 27.40 16.23 -27.66
N LYS A 451 28.39 17.02 -27.27
CA LYS A 451 29.33 16.62 -26.19
C LYS A 451 28.68 16.71 -24.82
N SER A 452 29.06 15.80 -23.94
CA SER A 452 28.53 15.70 -22.57
C SER A 452 29.05 16.82 -21.66
N ARG A 453 28.18 17.33 -20.79
CA ARG A 453 28.53 18.16 -19.62
C ARG A 453 28.01 17.46 -18.39
N ALA A 454 28.79 16.50 -17.91
CA ALA A 454 28.37 15.59 -16.86
C ALA A 454 28.70 16.08 -15.45
N PHE A 455 27.81 15.81 -14.52
CA PHE A 455 27.96 16.02 -13.09
C PHE A 455 27.52 14.76 -12.33
N LYS A 456 28.03 14.58 -11.12
CA LYS A 456 27.63 13.52 -10.19
C LYS A 456 27.23 14.09 -8.85
N ILE A 457 26.24 13.49 -8.20
CA ILE A 457 25.88 13.75 -6.82
C ILE A 457 25.98 12.43 -6.06
N VAL A 458 26.76 12.43 -4.98
CA VAL A 458 26.99 11.27 -4.13
C VAL A 458 26.26 11.49 -2.81
N PHE A 459 25.49 10.51 -2.37
CA PHE A 459 24.69 10.55 -1.15
C PHE A 459 24.73 9.18 -0.44
N PRO A 460 24.55 9.14 0.88
CA PRO A 460 24.59 7.89 1.62
C PRO A 460 23.45 6.96 1.19
N ALA A 461 23.76 5.68 1.01
CA ALA A 461 22.73 4.67 0.81
C ALA A 461 22.00 4.46 2.13
N ILE A 462 20.67 4.49 2.09
CA ILE A 462 19.84 4.09 3.23
C ILE A 462 19.68 2.58 3.15
N ASP A 463 20.09 1.85 4.18
CA ASP A 463 19.97 0.38 4.26
C ASP A 463 18.51 -0.06 4.50
N CYS A 464 17.66 0.26 3.53
CA CYS A 464 16.26 -0.08 3.50
C CYS A 464 15.80 -0.20 2.05
N TYR A 465 15.01 -1.22 1.76
CA TYR A 465 14.32 -1.31 0.48
C TYR A 465 13.17 -0.29 0.46
N PHE A 466 12.89 0.31 -0.70
CA PHE A 466 11.78 1.24 -0.89
C PHE A 466 11.10 0.97 -2.23
N SER A 467 9.77 1.00 -2.26
CA SER A 467 8.99 0.88 -3.49
C SER A 467 8.54 2.26 -3.99
N GLY A 468 8.64 2.50 -5.30
CA GLY A 468 8.15 3.75 -5.92
C GLY A 468 9.13 4.94 -5.85
N THR A 469 10.40 4.70 -5.53
CA THR A 469 11.45 5.72 -5.52
C THR A 469 11.72 6.29 -6.91
N GLY A 470 11.68 5.46 -7.95
CA GLY A 470 11.77 5.90 -9.35
C GLY A 470 10.62 6.83 -9.73
N ASP A 471 9.38 6.44 -9.42
CA ASP A 471 8.20 7.27 -9.68
C ASP A 471 8.28 8.63 -8.99
N MET A 472 8.77 8.65 -7.73
CA MET A 472 8.99 9.88 -6.98
C MET A 472 10.11 10.73 -7.61
N PHE A 473 11.22 10.12 -7.99
CA PHE A 473 12.35 10.80 -8.64
C PHE A 473 11.89 11.46 -9.94
N ALA A 474 11.21 10.71 -10.81
CA ALA A 474 10.78 11.18 -12.11
C ALA A 474 9.75 12.32 -12.00
N ALA A 475 8.76 12.19 -11.11
CA ALA A 475 7.76 13.22 -10.87
C ALA A 475 8.36 14.51 -10.29
N LEU A 476 9.31 14.39 -9.35
CA LEU A 476 10.03 15.53 -8.82
C LEU A 476 10.90 16.18 -9.90
N MET A 477 11.59 15.40 -10.73
CA MET A 477 12.45 15.93 -11.80
C MET A 477 11.67 16.80 -12.78
N VAL A 478 10.46 16.39 -13.18
CA VAL A 478 9.55 17.18 -14.04
C VAL A 478 9.37 18.59 -13.49
N VAL A 479 9.04 18.71 -12.19
CA VAL A 479 8.77 20.02 -11.59
C VAL A 479 10.05 20.79 -11.31
N ARG A 480 11.08 20.13 -10.76
CA ARG A 480 12.33 20.79 -10.33
C ARG A 480 13.15 21.29 -11.50
N VAL A 481 13.14 20.60 -12.65
CA VAL A 481 13.82 21.10 -13.85
C VAL A 481 13.11 22.35 -14.37
N ARG A 482 11.78 22.37 -14.41
CA ARG A 482 11.02 23.56 -14.81
C ARG A 482 11.28 24.75 -13.88
N GLU A 483 11.31 24.54 -12.56
CA GLU A 483 11.68 25.59 -11.59
C GLU A 483 13.08 26.16 -11.86
N ALA A 484 14.07 25.28 -12.07
CA ALA A 484 15.45 25.70 -12.33
C ALA A 484 15.60 26.44 -13.67
N VAL A 485 14.84 26.01 -14.69
CA VAL A 485 14.78 26.67 -15.99
C VAL A 485 14.10 28.04 -15.87
N CYS A 486 12.98 28.15 -15.15
CA CYS A 486 12.31 29.43 -14.89
C CYS A 486 13.21 30.43 -14.14
N ALA A 487 14.07 29.93 -13.26
CA ALA A 487 15.07 30.74 -12.55
C ALA A 487 16.25 31.16 -13.44
N THR A 488 16.37 30.62 -14.67
CA THR A 488 17.44 30.92 -15.61
C THR A 488 16.91 31.80 -16.75
N PRO A 489 17.32 33.08 -16.83
CA PRO A 489 16.78 34.02 -17.81
C PRO A 489 16.88 33.52 -19.26
N GLY A 490 15.77 33.56 -20.00
CA GLY A 490 15.72 33.27 -21.44
C GLY A 490 15.81 31.78 -21.82
N LEU A 491 15.80 30.86 -20.84
CA LEU A 491 15.93 29.43 -21.11
C LEU A 491 14.57 28.75 -21.40
N MET A 492 13.47 29.31 -20.89
CA MET A 492 12.11 28.80 -21.13
C MET A 492 11.72 28.86 -22.61
N GLU A 493 12.34 29.75 -23.39
CA GLU A 493 12.10 29.94 -24.82
C GLU A 493 13.05 29.11 -25.70
N LYS A 494 13.97 28.34 -25.12
CA LYS A 494 14.90 27.48 -25.87
C LYS A 494 14.33 26.07 -26.02
N ALA A 495 14.55 25.49 -27.20
CA ALA A 495 14.19 24.11 -27.48
C ALA A 495 14.84 23.17 -26.45
N SER A 496 14.03 22.26 -25.89
CA SER A 496 14.44 21.31 -24.85
C SER A 496 15.09 21.97 -23.63
N TRP A 497 14.88 23.27 -23.38
CA TRP A 497 15.54 24.02 -22.31
C TRP A 497 17.07 23.86 -22.29
N LEU A 498 17.67 23.72 -23.48
CA LEU A 498 19.10 23.48 -23.63
C LEU A 498 19.91 24.75 -23.30
N SER A 499 20.77 24.64 -22.28
CA SER A 499 21.65 25.75 -21.85
C SER A 499 22.77 25.99 -22.86
N ASP A 500 23.21 27.24 -23.00
CA ASP A 500 24.33 27.60 -23.88
C ASP A 500 25.59 26.81 -23.55
N ASP A 501 26.43 26.53 -24.56
CA ASP A 501 27.62 25.66 -24.43
C ASP A 501 28.64 26.17 -23.41
N SER A 502 28.63 27.48 -23.12
CA SER A 502 29.50 28.10 -22.12
C SER A 502 29.11 27.82 -20.66
N VAL A 503 27.88 27.32 -20.41
CA VAL A 503 27.41 26.99 -19.06
C VAL A 503 28.11 25.74 -18.55
N ASP A 504 28.75 25.86 -17.40
CA ASP A 504 29.45 24.76 -16.73
C ASP A 504 28.49 23.69 -16.23
N ALA A 505 28.94 22.43 -16.17
CA ALA A 505 28.13 21.29 -15.73
C ALA A 505 27.45 21.50 -14.36
N LEU A 506 28.08 22.24 -13.45
CA LEU A 506 27.52 22.51 -12.11
C LEU A 506 26.47 23.62 -12.09
N ASP A 507 26.52 24.52 -13.07
CA ASP A 507 25.60 25.65 -13.17
C ASP A 507 24.32 25.32 -13.96
N LEU A 508 24.32 24.15 -14.62
CA LEU A 508 23.18 23.63 -15.36
C LEU A 508 21.90 23.58 -14.50
N PRO A 509 20.74 23.98 -15.04
CA PRO A 509 19.46 23.79 -14.38
C PRO A 509 19.20 22.33 -14.00
N LEU A 510 19.67 21.38 -14.83
CA LEU A 510 19.57 19.95 -14.55
C LEU A 510 20.28 19.58 -13.23
N ALA A 511 21.48 20.10 -12.98
CA ALA A 511 22.22 19.85 -11.74
C ALA A 511 21.47 20.38 -10.51
N LYS A 512 21.02 21.64 -10.57
CA LYS A 512 20.24 22.28 -9.50
C LYS A 512 18.92 21.55 -9.22
N ALA A 513 18.26 21.07 -10.27
CA ALA A 513 17.05 20.26 -10.14
C ALA A 513 17.35 18.93 -9.45
N THR A 514 18.37 18.19 -9.90
CA THR A 514 18.75 16.90 -9.31
C THR A 514 19.15 17.03 -7.84
N GLU A 515 19.87 18.09 -7.45
CA GLU A 515 20.17 18.37 -6.04
C GLU A 515 18.89 18.48 -5.19
N LYS A 516 17.89 19.23 -5.69
CA LYS A 516 16.62 19.46 -4.98
C LYS A 516 15.71 18.21 -4.97
N VAL A 517 15.76 17.40 -6.03
CA VAL A 517 15.09 16.09 -6.06
C VAL A 517 15.68 15.18 -5.00
N LEU A 518 17.01 15.01 -4.99
CA LEU A 518 17.68 14.15 -4.02
C LEU A 518 17.45 14.60 -2.58
N ALA A 519 17.45 15.91 -2.33
CA ALA A 519 17.10 16.46 -1.03
C ALA A 519 15.68 16.07 -0.58
N SER A 520 14.68 16.23 -1.46
CA SER A 520 13.30 15.84 -1.17
C SER A 520 13.17 14.34 -0.90
N MET A 521 13.82 13.54 -1.74
CA MET A 521 13.76 12.08 -1.64
C MET A 521 14.44 11.59 -0.38
N HIS A 522 15.65 12.06 -0.08
CA HIS A 522 16.39 11.61 1.08
C HIS A 522 15.62 11.88 2.38
N GLU A 523 15.07 13.09 2.53
CA GLU A 523 14.28 13.45 3.70
C GLU A 523 13.00 12.60 3.84
N VAL A 524 12.32 12.29 2.72
CA VAL A 524 11.16 11.38 2.72
C VAL A 524 11.57 9.95 3.07
N LEU A 525 12.69 9.47 2.52
CA LEU A 525 13.18 8.10 2.72
C LEU A 525 13.66 7.88 4.14
N GLU A 526 14.41 8.82 4.72
CA GLU A 526 14.84 8.76 6.13
C GLU A 526 13.64 8.72 7.08
N LYS A 527 12.68 9.64 6.92
CA LYS A 527 11.47 9.67 7.74
C LYS A 527 10.61 8.42 7.55
N THR A 528 10.56 7.88 6.33
CA THR A 528 9.90 6.61 6.05
C THR A 528 10.62 5.46 6.76
N CYS A 529 11.95 5.41 6.70
CA CYS A 529 12.82 4.42 7.34
C CYS A 529 12.70 4.44 8.87
N GLU A 530 12.71 5.62 9.51
CA GLU A 530 12.46 5.73 10.95
C GLU A 530 11.09 5.15 11.35
N GLY A 531 10.09 5.34 10.49
CA GLY A 531 8.78 4.73 10.66
C GLY A 531 8.79 3.22 10.45
N ILE A 532 9.64 2.71 9.56
CA ILE A 532 9.85 1.28 9.31
C ILE A 532 10.55 0.65 10.51
N ASP A 533 11.66 1.20 10.98
CA ASP A 533 12.43 0.66 12.11
C ASP A 533 11.60 0.56 13.38
N ARG A 534 10.74 1.54 13.66
CA ARG A 534 9.78 1.47 14.78
C ARG A 534 8.77 0.34 14.61
N THR A 535 8.35 0.08 13.38
CA THR A 535 7.38 -0.98 13.06
C THR A 535 8.06 -2.35 13.11
N VAL A 536 9.21 -2.49 12.47
CA VAL A 536 9.98 -3.73 12.32
C VAL A 536 10.65 -4.15 13.63
N LYS A 537 11.21 -3.24 14.45
CA LYS A 537 11.74 -3.58 15.78
C LYS A 537 10.65 -4.14 16.69
N LYS A 538 9.48 -3.49 16.74
CA LYS A 538 8.31 -4.01 17.48
C LYS A 538 7.91 -5.42 17.00
N THR A 539 7.96 -5.67 15.69
CA THR A 539 7.65 -6.98 15.11
C THR A 539 8.75 -8.03 15.41
N ILE A 540 10.04 -7.70 15.27
CA ILE A 540 11.15 -8.65 15.53
C ILE A 540 11.25 -8.99 17.02
N GLU A 541 11.06 -8.03 17.92
CA GLU A 541 11.01 -8.28 19.37
C GLU A 541 9.82 -9.17 19.76
N GLY A 542 8.68 -9.02 19.07
CA GLY A 542 7.52 -9.90 19.21
C GLY A 542 7.78 -11.32 18.68
N VAL A 543 8.48 -11.45 17.55
CA VAL A 543 8.82 -12.76 16.94
C VAL A 543 9.92 -13.48 17.74
N ALA A 544 10.96 -12.78 18.20
CA ALA A 544 12.05 -13.36 18.98
C ALA A 544 11.59 -13.89 20.35
N LYS A 545 10.56 -13.27 20.95
CA LYS A 545 9.90 -13.79 22.16
C LYS A 545 9.06 -15.05 21.89
N ALA A 546 8.59 -15.25 20.65
CA ALA A 546 7.76 -16.39 20.28
C ALA A 546 8.56 -17.62 19.82
N THR A 547 9.81 -17.46 19.36
CA THR A 547 10.63 -18.55 18.84
C THR A 547 11.77 -18.95 19.79
N ASN A 548 11.43 -19.50 20.96
CA ASN A 548 12.34 -20.38 21.68
C ASN A 548 12.26 -21.78 21.06
N GLY A 549 12.94 -21.97 19.92
CA GLY A 549 13.28 -23.30 19.38
C GLY A 549 12.31 -23.92 18.37
N SER A 550 12.43 -23.54 17.09
CA SER A 550 12.37 -24.46 15.95
C SER A 550 12.66 -23.70 14.65
N GLY A 551 13.46 -24.29 13.75
CA GLY A 551 14.00 -23.64 12.55
C GLY A 551 12.97 -23.12 11.54
N SER A 552 13.37 -22.10 10.77
CA SER A 552 12.49 -21.34 9.86
C SER A 552 11.97 -22.17 8.68
N ASN A 553 10.65 -22.23 8.51
CA ASN A 553 9.99 -22.73 7.31
C ASN A 553 9.92 -21.66 6.20
N GLY A 554 9.75 -22.08 4.94
CA GLY A 554 9.67 -21.20 3.77
C GLY A 554 8.52 -20.17 3.79
N ASP A 555 7.41 -20.49 4.48
CA ASP A 555 6.25 -19.60 4.62
C ASP A 555 6.52 -18.37 5.52
N ASP A 556 7.37 -18.51 6.53
CA ASP A 556 7.77 -17.39 7.39
C ASP A 556 8.64 -16.39 6.63
N LYS A 557 9.48 -16.88 5.69
CA LYS A 557 10.27 -16.02 4.79
C LYS A 557 9.39 -15.26 3.81
N LYS A 558 8.35 -15.90 3.24
CA LYS A 558 7.39 -15.24 2.33
C LYS A 558 6.56 -14.17 3.05
N LYS A 559 6.07 -14.46 4.26
CA LYS A 559 5.32 -13.51 5.11
C LYS A 559 6.20 -12.32 5.54
N LEU A 560 7.45 -12.58 5.92
CA LEU A 560 8.41 -11.53 6.26
C LEU A 560 8.77 -10.66 5.05
N HIS A 561 8.90 -11.24 3.85
CA HIS A 561 9.12 -10.50 2.61
C HIS A 561 7.96 -9.55 2.31
N LEU A 562 6.71 -10.02 2.35
CA LEU A 562 5.52 -9.19 2.11
C LEU A 562 5.36 -8.05 3.13
N LEU A 563 5.64 -8.32 4.42
CA LEU A 563 5.63 -7.30 5.47
C LEU A 563 6.72 -6.25 5.26
N LYS A 564 7.93 -6.67 4.87
CA LYS A 564 9.01 -5.75 4.51
C LYS A 564 8.63 -4.91 3.29
N SER A 565 8.10 -5.53 2.22
CA SER A 565 7.66 -4.84 1.00
C SER A 565 6.56 -3.80 1.26
N LYS A 566 5.65 -4.06 2.22
CA LYS A 566 4.63 -3.09 2.64
C LYS A 566 5.21 -1.97 3.51
N ALA A 567 6.09 -2.31 4.45
CA ALA A 567 6.73 -1.32 5.30
C ALA A 567 7.59 -0.34 4.46
N SER A 568 8.21 -0.84 3.40
CA SER A 568 9.03 -0.08 2.44
C SER A 568 8.27 0.85 1.50
N GLU A 569 6.93 0.94 1.58
CA GLU A 569 6.18 1.90 0.78
C GLU A 569 6.35 3.34 1.29
N LEU A 570 6.46 4.30 0.35
CA LEU A 570 6.72 5.70 0.67
C LEU A 570 5.54 6.36 1.37
N LYS A 571 5.80 7.06 2.49
CA LYS A 571 4.79 7.78 3.27
C LYS A 571 4.65 9.25 2.84
N LEU A 572 4.45 9.50 1.54
CA LEU A 572 4.47 10.83 0.92
C LEU A 572 3.47 11.82 1.54
N VAL A 573 2.24 11.38 1.80
CA VAL A 573 1.18 12.26 2.35
C VAL A 573 1.57 12.83 3.70
N ARG A 574 2.24 12.04 4.55
CA ARG A 574 2.70 12.47 5.88
C ARG A 574 3.90 13.41 5.82
N HIS A 575 4.63 13.39 4.72
CA HIS A 575 5.91 14.10 4.55
C HIS A 575 5.88 15.08 3.37
N VAL A 576 4.70 15.62 3.04
CA VAL A 576 4.52 16.57 1.93
C VAL A 576 5.38 17.83 2.09
N GLY A 577 5.69 18.24 3.32
CA GLY A 577 6.61 19.35 3.60
C GLY A 577 8.01 19.12 3.02
N SER A 578 8.50 17.88 3.10
CA SER A 578 9.79 17.45 2.54
C SER A 578 9.79 17.47 1.02
N LEU A 579 8.62 17.29 0.39
CA LEU A 579 8.48 17.49 -1.05
C LEU A 579 8.51 18.96 -1.40
N ARG A 580 7.79 19.83 -0.69
CA ARG A 580 7.64 21.26 -1.03
C ARG A 580 8.91 22.07 -0.80
N SER A 581 9.53 21.90 0.37
CA SER A 581 10.63 22.76 0.84
C SER A 581 11.78 21.93 1.42
N PRO A 582 12.44 21.11 0.59
CA PRO A 582 13.56 20.29 1.03
C PRO A 582 14.81 21.13 1.35
N GLN A 583 15.64 20.63 2.27
CA GLN A 583 16.96 21.20 2.53
C GLN A 583 18.02 20.53 1.65
N VAL A 584 18.72 21.31 0.82
CA VAL A 584 19.71 20.76 -0.11
C VAL A 584 21.03 20.50 0.59
N GLU A 585 21.27 19.23 0.91
CA GLU A 585 22.48 18.75 1.58
C GLU A 585 23.52 18.19 0.60
N PHE A 586 23.07 17.45 -0.42
CA PHE A 586 23.94 16.84 -1.42
C PHE A 586 24.11 17.75 -2.64
N ARG A 587 25.36 18.01 -3.02
CA ARG A 587 25.71 18.95 -4.10
C ARG A 587 26.37 18.26 -5.28
N ALA A 588 26.12 18.79 -6.47
CA ALA A 588 26.71 18.36 -7.71
C ALA A 588 28.22 18.61 -7.71
N ARG A 589 28.96 17.64 -8.24
CA ARG A 589 30.40 17.68 -8.47
C ARG A 589 30.67 17.32 -9.92
N LYS A 590 31.77 17.83 -10.47
CA LYS A 590 32.19 17.44 -11.81
C LYS A 590 32.49 15.94 -11.82
N MET A 591 32.07 15.28 -12.90
CA MET A 591 32.18 13.83 -13.04
C MET A 591 33.63 13.39 -13.04
#